data_AF-A0A9N9H869-F1
#
_entry.id   AF-A0A9N9H869-F1
#
_cell.length_a   1.000
_cell.length_b   1.000
_cell.length_c   1.000
_cell.angle_alpha   90.00
_cell.angle_beta   90.00
_cell.angle_gamma   90.00
#
_symmetry.space_group_name_H-M   'P 1'
#
loop_
_entity.id
_entity.type
_entity.pdbx_description
1 polymer ?
#
loop_
_entity_poly.entity_id
_entity_poly.type
_entity_poly.pdbx_seq_one_letter_code
_entity_poly.pdbx_strand_id
1 'polypeptide(L)'
;MWCDNCLLFFPLRAGAIVLAVIMALYEIAGGVFLFYYGEGGIFGGYAMLQGLFAIIAAIAFSSRSYLFSKFLVRLYPVIVFFGLLRAAIAAWELQHWEYRIIGECEYGGRRWVSENVTSVDPTTGAATTVATYDYTTNTTLPTTICNFGVHNFTELFTACLVIDFILMLYFAFLIWRFVVKLRHYPLQKGTGAAMFEQGFYA
;
A
#
# COMPACT_ATOMS: atom_id res chain seq x y z
N MET A 1 -7.97 5.52 -34.33
CA MET A 1 -6.52 5.85 -34.31
C MET A 1 -6.26 6.60 -33.01
N TRP A 2 -6.11 5.87 -31.91
CA TRP A 2 -5.76 6.46 -30.62
C TRP A 2 -4.23 6.59 -30.57
N CYS A 3 -3.78 7.83 -30.59
CA CYS A 3 -2.42 8.31 -30.41
C CYS A 3 -1.49 7.33 -29.66
N ASP A 4 -0.49 6.78 -30.39
CA ASP A 4 0.45 5.76 -29.91
C ASP A 4 1.28 6.17 -28.67
N ASN A 5 1.27 7.46 -28.33
CA ASN A 5 1.97 8.06 -27.19
C ASN A 5 1.10 8.89 -26.23
N CYS A 6 -0.20 9.02 -26.46
CA CYS A 6 -1.01 9.85 -25.57
C CYS A 6 -1.12 9.19 -24.18
N LEU A 7 -0.82 9.94 -23.13
CA LEU A 7 -0.77 9.53 -21.71
C LEU A 7 0.38 8.58 -21.28
N LEU A 8 1.41 8.41 -22.10
CA LEU A 8 2.64 7.72 -21.64
C LEU A 8 3.61 8.74 -21.04
N PHE A 9 3.71 8.78 -19.70
CA PHE A 9 4.79 9.54 -19.06
C PHE A 9 6.15 8.82 -19.19
N PHE A 10 6.14 7.50 -19.37
CA PHE A 10 7.33 6.65 -19.48
C PHE A 10 7.22 5.66 -20.63
N PRO A 11 8.34 5.20 -21.25
CA PRO A 11 8.31 4.20 -22.32
C PRO A 11 7.57 2.92 -21.90
N LEU A 12 6.66 2.42 -22.74
CA LEU A 12 5.64 1.42 -22.37
C LEU A 12 6.18 0.17 -21.65
N ARG A 13 7.39 -0.29 -22.01
CA ARG A 13 7.99 -1.49 -21.43
C ARG A 13 8.90 -1.18 -20.26
N ALA A 14 9.95 -0.39 -20.49
CA ALA A 14 10.93 -0.08 -19.45
C ALA A 14 10.29 0.75 -18.32
N GLY A 15 9.42 1.71 -18.67
CA GLY A 15 8.67 2.51 -17.72
C GLY A 15 7.72 1.70 -16.85
N ALA A 16 7.01 0.74 -17.43
CA ALA A 16 6.12 -0.13 -16.67
C ALA A 16 6.88 -1.05 -15.71
N ILE A 17 8.04 -1.57 -16.13
CA ILE A 17 8.91 -2.39 -15.27
C ILE A 17 9.46 -1.55 -14.11
N VAL A 18 9.97 -0.35 -14.39
CA VAL A 18 10.50 0.55 -13.35
C VAL A 18 9.41 0.95 -12.37
N LEU A 19 8.21 1.31 -12.85
CA LEU A 19 7.08 1.63 -11.97
C LEU A 19 6.68 0.43 -11.12
N ALA A 20 6.64 -0.78 -11.69
CA ALA A 20 6.34 -2.01 -10.96
C ALA A 20 7.34 -2.25 -9.81
N VAL A 21 8.63 -2.05 -10.08
CA VAL A 21 9.69 -2.22 -9.07
C VAL A 21 9.60 -1.15 -7.98
N ILE A 22 9.35 0.11 -8.34
CA ILE A 22 9.17 1.19 -7.36
C ILE A 22 7.96 0.92 -6.46
N MET A 23 6.82 0.52 -7.04
CA MET A 23 5.62 0.16 -6.29
C MET A 23 5.87 -1.05 -5.39
N ALA A 24 6.57 -2.08 -5.88
CA ALA A 24 6.92 -3.25 -5.07
C ALA A 24 7.77 -2.87 -3.87
N LEU A 25 8.81 -2.04 -4.06
CA LEU A 25 9.68 -1.58 -2.98
C LEU A 25 8.90 -0.73 -1.96
N TYR A 26 8.04 0.18 -2.44
CA TYR A 26 7.22 1.03 -1.59
C TYR A 26 6.25 0.21 -0.73
N GLU A 27 5.52 -0.73 -1.33
CA GLU A 27 4.55 -1.57 -0.64
C GLU A 27 5.21 -2.56 0.34
N ILE A 28 6.36 -3.13 -0.02
CA ILE A 28 7.11 -4.01 0.88
C ILE A 28 7.67 -3.19 2.05
N ALA A 29 8.24 -2.01 1.81
CA ALA A 29 8.73 -1.15 2.88
C ALA A 29 7.59 -0.71 3.81
N GLY A 30 6.45 -0.29 3.26
CA GLY A 30 5.26 0.08 4.03
C GLY A 30 4.66 -1.11 4.80
N GLY A 31 4.61 -2.28 4.18
CA GLY A 31 4.16 -3.51 4.81
C GLY A 31 5.05 -3.94 5.97
N VAL A 32 6.38 -3.92 5.81
CA VAL A 32 7.33 -4.23 6.90
C VAL A 32 7.16 -3.23 8.04
N PHE A 33 7.04 -1.94 7.73
CA PHE A 33 6.82 -0.91 8.74
C PHE A 33 5.53 -1.15 9.54
N LEU A 34 4.44 -1.51 8.86
CA LEU A 34 3.16 -1.85 9.49
C LEU A 34 3.25 -3.09 10.39
N PHE A 35 4.06 -4.10 10.03
CA PHE A 35 4.27 -5.28 10.88
C PHE A 35 5.09 -5.01 12.13
N TYR A 36 6.04 -4.07 12.07
CA TYR A 36 6.88 -3.73 13.23
C TYR A 36 6.20 -2.79 14.21
N TYR A 37 5.43 -1.81 13.71
CA TYR A 37 4.87 -0.74 14.54
C TYR A 37 3.34 -0.81 14.72
N GLY A 38 2.63 -1.61 13.91
CA GLY A 38 1.18 -1.69 13.94
C GLY A 38 0.65 -3.06 14.41
N GLU A 39 -0.50 -3.06 15.08
CA GLU A 39 -1.26 -4.29 15.38
C GLU A 39 -2.05 -4.81 14.17
N GLY A 40 -1.94 -4.13 13.03
CA GLY A 40 -2.70 -4.39 11.81
C GLY A 40 -2.08 -5.44 10.89
N GLY A 41 -1.97 -6.69 11.34
CA GLY A 41 -1.46 -7.78 10.48
C GLY A 41 -2.24 -7.93 9.16
N ILE A 42 -3.52 -7.57 9.17
CA ILE A 42 -4.39 -7.58 7.99
C ILE A 42 -3.98 -6.49 6.98
N PHE A 43 -3.67 -5.28 7.47
CA PHE A 43 -3.25 -4.16 6.63
C PHE A 43 -1.83 -4.37 6.06
N GLY A 44 -0.90 -4.87 6.88
CA GLY A 44 0.44 -5.24 6.44
C GLY A 44 0.44 -6.40 5.45
N GLY A 45 -0.43 -7.40 5.67
CA GLY A 45 -0.59 -8.55 4.77
C GLY A 45 -1.09 -8.14 3.38
N TYR A 46 -2.03 -7.20 3.30
CA TYR A 46 -2.49 -6.66 2.03
C TYR A 46 -1.39 -5.92 1.27
N ALA A 47 -0.62 -5.06 1.94
CA ALA A 47 0.50 -4.33 1.33
C ALA A 47 1.54 -5.30 0.73
N MET A 48 1.88 -6.37 1.45
CA MET A 48 2.77 -7.42 0.95
C MET A 48 2.22 -8.14 -0.27
N LEU A 49 0.93 -8.46 -0.26
CA LEU A 49 0.26 -9.13 -1.37
C LEU A 49 0.25 -8.23 -2.63
N GLN A 50 0.02 -6.94 -2.46
CA GLN A 50 0.12 -5.96 -3.53
C GLN A 50 1.55 -5.86 -4.07
N GLY A 51 2.56 -5.81 -3.19
CA GLY A 51 3.98 -5.83 -3.57
C GLY A 51 4.35 -7.08 -4.38
N LEU A 52 3.84 -8.25 -3.99
CA LEU A 52 4.01 -9.50 -4.74
C LEU A 52 3.40 -9.41 -6.15
N PHE A 53 2.18 -8.86 -6.28
CA PHE A 53 1.56 -8.66 -7.59
C PHE A 53 2.32 -7.67 -8.47
N ALA A 54 2.93 -6.64 -7.88
CA ALA A 54 3.80 -5.72 -8.61
C ALA A 54 5.05 -6.44 -9.17
N ILE A 55 5.66 -7.35 -8.40
CA ILE A 55 6.78 -8.17 -8.87
C ILE A 55 6.34 -9.11 -10.01
N ILE A 56 5.20 -9.79 -9.85
CA ILE A 56 4.63 -10.66 -10.91
C ILE A 56 4.38 -9.84 -12.17
N ALA A 57 3.87 -8.62 -12.05
CA ALA A 57 3.67 -7.73 -13.19
C ALA A 57 4.99 -7.30 -13.85
N ALA A 58 6.05 -7.03 -13.08
CA ALA A 58 7.38 -6.77 -13.62
C ALA A 58 7.91 -7.95 -14.45
N ILE A 59 7.74 -9.18 -13.95
CA ILE A 59 8.12 -10.42 -14.66
C ILE A 59 7.27 -10.60 -15.92
N ALA A 60 5.97 -10.35 -15.86
CA ALA A 60 5.07 -10.44 -17.01
C ALA A 60 5.45 -9.46 -18.14
N PHE A 61 5.83 -8.24 -17.79
CA PHE A 61 6.33 -7.26 -18.77
C PHE A 61 7.71 -7.60 -19.33
N SER A 62 8.55 -8.27 -18.54
CA SER A 62 9.85 -8.76 -19.00
C SER A 62 9.70 -9.87 -20.05
N SER A 63 8.88 -10.88 -19.75
CA SER A 63 8.68 -12.09 -20.56
C SER A 63 7.76 -11.91 -21.78
N ARG A 64 7.02 -10.79 -21.87
CA ARG A 64 5.99 -10.54 -22.91
C ARG A 64 4.92 -11.64 -22.99
N SER A 65 4.65 -12.33 -21.89
CA SER A 65 3.64 -13.40 -21.87
C SER A 65 2.23 -12.84 -21.99
N TYR A 66 1.50 -13.29 -23.02
CA TYR A 66 0.11 -12.90 -23.27
C TYR A 66 -0.85 -13.42 -22.19
N LEU A 67 -0.62 -14.63 -21.69
CA LEU A 67 -1.45 -15.24 -20.64
C LEU A 67 -1.34 -14.48 -19.32
N PHE A 68 -0.11 -14.21 -18.86
CA PHE A 68 0.13 -13.47 -17.62
C PHE A 68 -0.45 -12.06 -17.70
N SER A 69 -0.28 -11.37 -18.83
CA SER A 69 -0.82 -10.03 -19.01
C SER A 69 -2.35 -10.02 -18.98
N LYS A 70 -3.01 -11.02 -19.57
CA LYS A 70 -4.47 -11.19 -19.50
C LYS A 70 -4.96 -11.47 -18.08
N PHE A 71 -4.26 -12.32 -17.35
CA PHE A 71 -4.57 -12.63 -15.96
C PHE A 71 -4.49 -11.36 -15.10
N LEU A 72 -3.39 -10.60 -15.24
CA LEU A 72 -3.19 -9.33 -14.54
C LEU A 72 -4.30 -8.32 -14.86
N VAL A 73 -4.68 -8.11 -16.13
CA VAL A 73 -5.78 -7.18 -16.47
C VAL A 73 -7.09 -7.51 -15.77
N ARG A 74 -7.40 -8.80 -15.55
CA ARG A 74 -8.63 -9.22 -14.89
C ARG A 74 -8.54 -9.13 -13.37
N LEU A 75 -7.37 -9.42 -12.81
CA LEU A 75 -7.15 -9.41 -11.35
C LEU A 75 -6.93 -8.00 -10.80
N TYR A 76 -6.21 -7.15 -11.54
CA TYR A 76 -5.81 -5.83 -11.08
C TYR A 76 -6.96 -4.89 -10.66
N PRO A 77 -8.14 -4.82 -11.33
CA PRO A 77 -9.24 -3.99 -10.84
C PRO A 77 -9.76 -4.44 -9.47
N VAL A 78 -9.69 -5.74 -9.15
CA VAL A 78 -10.04 -6.25 -7.81
C VAL A 78 -9.02 -5.77 -6.78
N ILE A 79 -7.73 -5.80 -7.12
CA ILE A 79 -6.66 -5.28 -6.26
C ILE A 79 -6.88 -3.78 -5.99
N VAL A 80 -7.09 -2.97 -7.03
CA VAL A 80 -7.36 -1.52 -6.90
C VAL A 80 -8.56 -1.24 -6.00
N PHE A 81 -9.63 -2.04 -6.10
CA PHE A 81 -10.79 -1.91 -5.23
C PHE A 81 -10.45 -2.14 -3.75
N PHE A 82 -9.70 -3.19 -3.44
CA PHE A 82 -9.23 -3.41 -2.06
C PHE A 82 -8.24 -2.33 -1.59
N GLY A 83 -7.46 -1.74 -2.50
CA GLY A 83 -6.55 -0.64 -2.20
C GLY A 83 -7.30 0.62 -1.79
N LEU A 84 -8.42 0.92 -2.46
CA LEU A 84 -9.33 2.00 -2.08
C LEU A 84 -9.93 1.75 -0.69
N LEU A 85 -10.39 0.52 -0.43
CA LEU A 85 -10.97 0.16 0.87
C LEU A 85 -9.94 0.30 2.00
N ARG A 86 -8.69 -0.14 1.78
CA ARG A 86 -7.57 0.07 2.70
C ARG A 86 -7.33 1.55 2.99
N ALA A 87 -7.22 2.37 1.94
CA ALA A 87 -6.95 3.79 2.09
C ALA A 87 -8.09 4.51 2.85
N ALA A 88 -9.34 4.13 2.57
CA ALA A 88 -10.50 4.70 3.25
C ALA A 88 -10.54 4.34 4.75
N ILE A 89 -10.30 3.08 5.10
CA ILE A 89 -10.27 2.64 6.50
C ILE A 89 -9.11 3.28 7.25
N ALA A 90 -7.92 3.30 6.65
CA ALA A 90 -6.75 3.90 7.27
C ALA A 90 -6.93 5.41 7.52
N ALA A 91 -7.49 6.13 6.55
CA ALA A 91 -7.80 7.55 6.71
C ALA A 91 -8.87 7.80 7.79
N TRP A 92 -9.89 6.94 7.86
CA TRP A 92 -10.95 7.03 8.87
C TRP A 92 -10.43 6.75 10.29
N GLU A 93 -9.62 5.71 10.48
CA GLU A 93 -9.03 5.39 11.79
C GLU A 93 -8.12 6.52 12.29
N LEU A 94 -7.33 7.13 11.40
CA LEU A 94 -6.44 8.22 11.77
C LEU A 94 -7.21 9.46 12.26
N GLN A 95 -8.33 9.78 11.62
CA GLN A 95 -9.20 10.89 12.03
C GLN A 95 -9.97 10.57 13.32
N HIS A 96 -10.43 9.33 13.49
CA HIS A 96 -11.23 8.94 14.65
C HIS A 96 -10.41 8.94 15.96
N TRP A 97 -9.13 8.58 15.88
CA TRP A 97 -8.26 8.41 17.06
C TRP A 97 -7.26 9.55 17.30
N GLU A 98 -7.38 10.68 16.60
CA GLU A 98 -6.46 11.82 16.72
C GLU A 98 -6.27 12.27 18.18
N TYR A 99 -7.36 12.34 18.96
CA TYR A 99 -7.32 12.74 20.37
C TYR A 99 -6.50 11.78 21.24
N ARG A 100 -6.51 10.47 20.92
CA ARG A 100 -5.74 9.48 21.69
C ARG A 100 -4.26 9.62 21.41
N ILE A 101 -3.87 9.84 20.16
CA ILE A 101 -2.47 9.99 19.77
C ILE A 101 -1.85 11.24 20.39
N ILE A 102 -2.61 12.35 20.43
CA ILE A 102 -2.19 13.58 21.14
C ILE A 102 -1.94 13.26 22.62
N GLY A 103 -2.87 12.53 23.25
CA GLY A 103 -2.70 12.05 24.62
C GLY A 103 -1.45 11.17 24.79
N GLU A 104 -1.20 10.20 23.92
CA GLU A 104 0.00 9.36 24.01
C GLU A 104 1.30 10.19 23.94
N CYS A 105 1.32 11.25 23.13
CA CYS A 105 2.48 12.14 23.02
C CYS A 105 2.71 13.00 24.27
N GLU A 106 1.66 13.50 24.92
CA GLU A 106 1.78 14.31 26.15
C GLU A 106 2.33 13.50 27.33
N TYR A 107 2.05 12.20 27.39
CA TYR A 107 2.52 11.30 28.46
C TYR A 107 3.76 10.47 28.08
N GLY A 108 4.57 10.97 27.14
CA GLY A 108 5.89 10.42 26.82
C GLY A 108 5.88 9.27 25.81
N GLY A 109 4.91 9.22 24.90
CA GLY A 109 4.80 8.25 23.82
C GLY A 109 4.32 6.87 24.26
N ARG A 110 3.61 6.77 25.39
CA ARG A 110 3.13 5.50 25.93
C ARG A 110 1.78 5.12 25.33
N ARG A 111 1.62 3.83 25.04
CA ARG A 111 0.38 3.29 24.45
C ARG A 111 -0.83 3.48 25.37
N TRP A 112 -1.91 3.97 24.80
CA TRP A 112 -3.19 4.19 25.47
C TRP A 112 -3.96 2.86 25.61
N VAL A 113 -4.38 2.51 26.82
CA VAL A 113 -5.05 1.24 27.13
C VAL A 113 -6.55 1.42 27.37
N SER A 114 -6.97 2.40 28.18
CA SER A 114 -8.39 2.74 28.36
C SER A 114 -8.62 4.09 29.04
N GLU A 115 -9.81 4.67 28.84
CA GLU A 115 -10.29 5.91 29.46
C GLU A 115 -10.98 5.70 30.82
N ASN A 116 -11.21 4.43 31.20
CA ASN A 116 -12.16 4.07 32.27
C ASN A 116 -11.48 3.38 33.45
N VAL A 117 -10.28 3.83 33.83
CA VAL A 117 -9.74 3.48 35.15
C VAL A 117 -9.97 4.66 36.07
N THR A 118 -10.81 4.43 37.06
CA THR A 118 -10.98 5.32 38.21
C THR A 118 -9.73 5.24 39.07
N SER A 119 -8.82 6.19 38.93
CA SER A 119 -7.77 6.39 39.92
C SER A 119 -8.34 7.26 41.04
N VAL A 120 -8.31 6.75 42.26
CA VAL A 120 -8.63 7.53 43.44
C VAL A 120 -7.35 8.24 43.86
N ASP A 121 -7.37 9.57 43.83
CA ASP A 121 -6.26 10.36 44.37
C ASP A 121 -6.13 10.06 45.88
N PRO A 122 -5.00 9.49 46.35
CA PRO A 122 -4.84 9.08 47.75
C PRO A 122 -4.89 10.25 48.75
N THR A 123 -4.74 11.48 48.28
CA THR A 123 -4.77 12.69 49.12
C THR A 123 -6.15 13.33 49.25
N THR A 124 -7.02 13.18 48.25
CA THR A 124 -8.32 13.87 48.20
C THR A 124 -9.53 12.93 48.15
N GLY A 125 -9.32 11.63 47.90
CA GLY A 125 -10.38 10.64 47.80
C GLY A 125 -11.30 10.83 46.58
N ALA A 126 -10.99 11.77 45.70
CA ALA A 126 -11.76 12.04 44.49
C ALA A 126 -11.46 10.97 43.43
N ALA A 127 -12.49 10.29 42.96
CA ALA A 127 -12.39 9.42 41.80
C ALA A 127 -12.22 10.29 40.55
N THR A 128 -11.03 10.28 39.96
CA THR A 128 -10.78 10.94 38.69
C THR A 128 -10.63 9.86 37.62
N THR A 129 -11.36 9.99 36.52
CA THR A 129 -11.15 9.16 35.33
C THR A 129 -9.81 9.58 34.72
N VAL A 130 -8.80 8.72 34.86
CA VAL A 130 -7.46 8.98 34.34
C VAL A 130 -7.19 7.96 33.24
N ALA A 131 -6.72 8.45 32.10
CA ALA A 131 -6.28 7.59 31.00
C ALA A 131 -5.18 6.65 31.52
N THR A 132 -5.37 5.34 31.33
CA THR A 132 -4.37 4.34 31.73
C THR A 132 -3.48 4.05 30.54
N TYR A 133 -2.18 4.23 30.76
CA TYR A 133 -1.13 3.93 29.80
C TYR A 133 -0.48 2.59 30.15
N ASP A 134 -0.12 1.80 29.15
CA ASP A 134 0.61 0.56 29.40
C ASP A 134 2.07 0.89 29.77
N TYR A 135 2.49 0.46 30.95
CA TYR A 135 3.87 0.60 31.43
C TYR A 135 4.70 -0.66 31.18
N THR A 136 4.07 -1.76 30.73
CA THR A 136 4.69 -3.08 30.62
C THR A 136 5.22 -3.39 29.22
N THR A 137 4.72 -2.71 28.19
CA THR A 137 5.19 -2.88 26.81
C THR A 137 6.16 -1.75 26.42
N ASN A 138 7.39 -2.12 26.04
CA ASN A 138 8.42 -1.18 25.54
C ASN A 138 8.10 -0.60 24.15
N THR A 139 6.85 -0.69 23.69
CA THR A 139 6.39 -0.12 22.42
C THR A 139 6.05 1.34 22.63
N THR A 140 7.06 2.19 22.71
CA THR A 140 6.90 3.64 22.74
C THR A 140 6.72 4.20 21.33
N LEU A 141 5.79 5.13 21.14
CA LEU A 141 5.77 5.93 19.93
C LEU A 141 7.13 6.64 19.76
N PRO A 142 7.71 6.63 18.56
CA PRO A 142 8.95 7.34 18.32
C PRO A 142 8.73 8.84 18.53
N THR A 143 9.61 9.46 19.30
CA THR A 143 9.55 10.89 19.69
C THR A 143 9.52 11.84 18.50
N THR A 144 9.96 11.37 17.32
CA THR A 144 9.84 12.10 16.05
C THR A 144 8.39 12.34 15.63
N ILE A 145 7.46 11.40 15.88
CA ILE A 145 6.04 11.58 15.55
C ILE A 145 5.41 12.65 16.44
N CYS A 146 5.77 12.66 17.73
CA CYS A 146 5.28 13.64 18.69
C CYS A 146 5.83 15.06 18.43
N ASN A 147 7.09 15.18 17.98
CA ASN A 147 7.69 16.47 17.64
C ASN A 147 7.16 17.06 16.32
N PHE A 148 6.73 16.23 15.37
CA PHE A 148 6.26 16.70 14.06
C PHE A 148 4.80 17.19 14.08
N GLY A 149 4.05 16.83 15.13
CA GLY A 149 2.63 17.14 15.29
C GLY A 149 1.74 16.11 14.59
N VAL A 150 0.79 15.55 15.34
CA VAL A 150 -0.13 14.49 14.88
C VAL A 150 -0.93 14.95 13.65
N HIS A 151 -1.36 16.22 13.64
CA HIS A 151 -2.13 16.78 12.53
C HIS A 151 -1.36 16.76 11.20
N ASN A 152 -0.11 17.23 11.21
CA ASN A 152 0.76 17.25 10.02
C ASN A 152 1.11 15.83 9.56
N PHE A 153 1.30 14.91 10.50
CA PHE A 153 1.57 13.50 10.19
C PHE A 153 0.36 12.84 9.52
N THR A 154 -0.84 13.09 10.02
CA THR A 154 -2.10 12.56 9.47
C THR A 154 -2.35 13.08 8.06
N GLU A 155 -2.16 14.38 7.82
CA GLU A 155 -2.27 14.95 6.46
C GLU A 155 -1.25 14.34 5.49
N LEU A 156 0.03 14.26 5.89
CA LEU A 156 1.08 13.71 5.04
C LEU A 156 0.83 12.23 4.71
N PHE A 157 0.46 11.43 5.71
CA PHE A 157 0.15 10.02 5.53
C PHE A 157 -1.04 9.83 4.59
N THR A 158 -2.09 10.64 4.76
CA THR A 158 -3.26 10.62 3.87
C THR A 158 -2.88 11.03 2.44
N ALA A 159 -2.05 12.05 2.27
CA ALA A 159 -1.55 12.47 0.96
C ALA A 159 -0.73 11.35 0.27
N CYS A 160 0.13 10.65 1.02
CA CYS A 160 0.87 9.48 0.51
C CYS A 160 -0.07 8.36 0.05
N LEU A 161 -1.15 8.06 0.78
CA LEU A 161 -2.15 7.07 0.38
C LEU A 161 -2.90 7.47 -0.90
N VAL A 162 -3.21 8.75 -1.08
CA VAL A 162 -3.86 9.25 -2.30
C VAL A 162 -2.93 9.13 -3.51
N ILE A 163 -1.65 9.50 -3.35
CA ILE A 163 -0.65 9.36 -4.41
C ILE A 163 -0.47 7.89 -4.79
N ASP A 164 -0.39 7.00 -3.81
CA ASP A 164 -0.33 5.55 -4.03
C ASP A 164 -1.53 5.05 -4.85
N PHE A 165 -2.74 5.48 -4.51
CA PHE A 165 -3.94 5.13 -5.27
C PHE A 165 -3.90 5.63 -6.72
N ILE A 166 -3.40 6.85 -6.96
CA ILE A 166 -3.22 7.36 -8.33
C ILE A 166 -2.19 6.52 -9.09
N LEU A 167 -1.08 6.15 -8.45
CA LEU A 167 -0.06 5.29 -9.04
C LEU A 167 -0.60 3.89 -9.36
N MET A 168 -1.45 3.32 -8.49
CA MET A 168 -2.18 2.07 -8.78
C MET A 168 -3.05 2.20 -10.03
N LEU A 169 -3.88 3.25 -10.12
CA LEU A 169 -4.74 3.47 -11.28
C LEU A 169 -3.93 3.62 -12.57
N TYR A 170 -2.81 4.35 -12.49
CA TYR A 170 -1.89 4.48 -13.62
C TYR A 170 -1.25 3.14 -14.00
N PHE A 171 -0.88 2.30 -13.04
CA PHE A 171 -0.35 0.98 -13.32
C PHE A 171 -1.40 0.05 -13.95
N ALA A 172 -2.65 0.10 -13.49
CA ALA A 172 -3.77 -0.59 -14.12
C ALA A 172 -3.91 -0.22 -15.60
N PHE A 173 -3.81 1.08 -15.90
CA PHE A 173 -3.84 1.60 -17.26
C PHE A 173 -2.67 1.07 -18.11
N LEU A 174 -1.44 1.01 -17.54
CA LEU A 174 -0.28 0.45 -18.23
C LEU A 174 -0.45 -1.04 -18.57
N ILE A 175 -0.94 -1.85 -17.62
CA ILE A 175 -1.21 -3.28 -17.84
C ILE A 175 -2.25 -3.45 -18.96
N TRP A 176 -3.37 -2.72 -18.88
CA TRP A 176 -4.41 -2.77 -19.90
C TRP A 176 -3.87 -2.41 -21.29
N ARG A 177 -3.12 -1.31 -21.39
CA ARG A 177 -2.52 -0.86 -22.64
C ARG A 177 -1.53 -1.88 -23.20
N PHE A 178 -0.73 -2.52 -22.34
CA PHE A 178 0.19 -3.57 -22.76
C PHE A 178 -0.55 -4.74 -23.42
N VAL A 179 -1.68 -5.17 -22.84
CA VAL A 179 -2.52 -6.23 -23.44
C VAL A 179 -3.12 -5.80 -24.78
N VAL A 180 -3.63 -4.56 -24.89
CA VAL A 180 -4.15 -4.04 -26.15
C VAL A 180 -3.06 -4.05 -27.23
N LYS A 181 -1.84 -3.63 -26.88
CA LYS A 181 -0.69 -3.68 -27.81
C LYS A 181 -0.41 -5.11 -28.26
N LEU A 182 -0.32 -6.07 -27.35
CA LEU A 182 -0.08 -7.48 -27.69
C LEU A 182 -1.17 -8.06 -28.61
N ARG A 183 -2.43 -7.63 -28.49
CA ARG A 183 -3.51 -8.07 -29.41
C ARG A 183 -3.34 -7.57 -30.84
N HIS A 184 -2.71 -6.42 -31.05
CA HIS A 184 -2.52 -5.82 -32.38
C HIS A 184 -1.26 -6.32 -33.09
N TYR A 185 -0.36 -7.03 -32.38
CA TYR A 185 0.81 -7.71 -32.97
C TYR A 185 0.69 -9.24 -32.86
N PRO A 186 -0.37 -9.89 -33.37
CA PRO A 186 -0.52 -11.33 -33.19
C PRO A 186 0.56 -12.14 -33.93
N LEU A 187 1.11 -11.67 -35.05
CA LEU A 187 1.87 -12.51 -35.99
C LEU A 187 2.87 -11.70 -36.81
N GLN A 188 4.00 -11.28 -36.23
CA GLN A 188 5.16 -10.79 -37.01
C GLN A 188 6.33 -11.78 -37.08
N LYS A 189 6.05 -13.08 -37.00
CA LYS A 189 6.87 -14.12 -37.64
C LYS A 189 5.98 -15.18 -38.25
N GLY A 190 5.60 -14.97 -39.51
CA GLY A 190 5.33 -16.08 -40.40
C GLY A 190 6.63 -16.87 -40.63
N THR A 191 6.48 -18.19 -40.76
CA THR A 191 7.42 -19.15 -41.36
C THR A 191 8.77 -19.35 -40.66
N GLY A 192 8.89 -20.48 -39.93
CA GLY A 192 10.17 -21.20 -39.82
C GLY A 192 10.67 -21.63 -38.42
N ALA A 193 10.00 -21.25 -37.33
CA ALA A 193 10.40 -21.69 -35.98
C ALA A 193 9.19 -22.06 -35.14
N ALA A 194 8.56 -23.18 -35.49
CA ALA A 194 7.99 -24.01 -34.44
C ALA A 194 9.10 -24.39 -33.44
N MET A 195 8.71 -24.66 -32.19
CA MET A 195 9.21 -25.79 -31.40
C MET A 195 10.01 -25.55 -30.10
N PHE A 196 10.17 -24.35 -29.50
CA PHE A 196 10.93 -24.30 -28.22
C PHE A 196 10.36 -23.66 -26.95
N GLU A 197 9.24 -22.95 -26.91
CA GLU A 197 8.77 -22.40 -25.62
C GLU A 197 7.26 -22.56 -25.37
N GLN A 198 6.79 -23.80 -25.51
CA GLN A 198 5.61 -24.30 -24.80
C GLN A 198 5.88 -24.51 -23.28
N GLY A 199 6.98 -23.97 -22.74
CA GLY A 199 7.48 -24.25 -21.38
C GLY A 199 6.86 -23.45 -20.23
N PHE A 200 5.70 -22.81 -20.40
CA PHE A 200 4.99 -22.21 -19.25
C PHE A 200 3.46 -22.17 -19.45
N TYR A 201 2.93 -23.25 -20.01
CA TYR A 201 1.53 -23.63 -19.84
C TYR A 201 1.48 -24.72 -18.75
N ALA A 202 1.57 -24.30 -17.49
CA ALA A 202 1.12 -25.04 -16.30
C ALA A 202 0.79 -24.02 -15.21
#